data_AF-A0A6H5I2D5-F1
#
_entry.id   AF-A0A6H5I2D5-F1
#
_cell.length_a   1.000
_cell.length_b   1.000
_cell.length_c   1.000
_cell.angle_alpha   90.00
_cell.angle_beta   90.00
_cell.angle_gamma   90.00
#
_symmetry.space_group_name_H-M   'P 1'
#
loop_
_entity.id
_entity.type
_entity.pdbx_description
1 polymer ?
#
loop_
_entity_poly.entity_id
_entity_poly.type
_entity_poly.pdbx_seq_one_letter_code
_entity_poly.pdbx_strand_id
1 'polypeptide(L)'
;MIGYFFILGAFRYFYNEKLASGCLAVIEQLESRGYEMDRRDVAKVAKFFLEHGLLDEPPEEAETPDWYDDKRIATITKRIKVIGLRAEETRKLYTYADYFKFARTLDWWRLPVAIRETCYAHLCRTMSRGFFRSWAVEGFTKLTNYRLPLECCNTIVDESFTHKEF
;
A
#
# COMPACT_ATOMS: atom_id res chain seq x y z
N MET A 1 -19.30 -8.24 -24.86
CA MET A 1 -19.55 -7.32 -23.73
C MET A 1 -18.73 -7.63 -22.46
N ILE A 2 -17.84 -8.64 -22.49
CA ILE A 2 -16.97 -9.01 -21.34
C ILE A 2 -15.61 -8.27 -21.39
N GLY A 3 -15.13 -7.91 -22.59
CA GLY A 3 -13.85 -7.21 -22.77
C GLY A 3 -13.82 -5.76 -22.28
N TYR A 4 -14.96 -5.07 -22.19
CA TYR A 4 -15.02 -3.66 -21.76
C TYR A 4 -14.83 -3.49 -20.24
N PHE A 5 -15.34 -4.44 -19.44
CA PHE A 5 -15.14 -4.48 -17.99
C PHE A 5 -13.69 -4.80 -17.61
N PHE A 6 -13.04 -5.72 -18.34
CA PHE A 6 -11.63 -6.06 -18.13
C PHE A 6 -10.68 -4.90 -18.45
N ILE A 7 -10.98 -4.12 -19.50
CA ILE A 7 -10.19 -2.93 -19.85
C ILE A 7 -10.38 -1.82 -18.80
N LEU A 8 -11.60 -1.59 -18.31
CA LEU A 8 -11.88 -0.60 -17.27
C LEU A 8 -11.27 -0.97 -15.91
N GLY A 9 -11.27 -2.25 -15.53
CA GLY A 9 -10.58 -2.74 -14.32
C GLY A 9 -9.07 -2.50 -14.41
N ALA A 10 -8.46 -2.95 -15.50
CA ALA A 10 -7.03 -2.79 -15.76
C ALA A 10 -6.57 -1.31 -15.75
N PHE A 11 -7.39 -0.39 -16.27
CA PHE A 11 -7.13 1.05 -16.26
C PHE A 11 -7.30 1.67 -14.86
N ARG A 12 -8.31 1.24 -14.10
CA ARG A 12 -8.56 1.70 -12.73
C ARG A 12 -7.37 1.37 -11.82
N TYR A 13 -6.88 0.13 -11.84
CA TYR A 13 -5.77 -0.27 -10.98
C TYR A 13 -4.41 0.33 -11.35
N PHE A 14 -4.13 0.53 -12.65
CA PHE A 14 -2.89 1.18 -13.09
C PHE A 14 -2.82 2.67 -12.72
N TYR A 15 -3.96 3.37 -12.78
CA TYR A 15 -4.06 4.77 -12.35
C TYR A 15 -3.84 4.89 -10.83
N ASN A 16 -4.40 3.94 -10.09
CA ASN A 16 -4.38 3.89 -8.63
C ASN A 16 -2.98 3.67 -8.00
N GLU A 17 -2.10 2.86 -8.59
CA GLU A 17 -0.73 2.64 -8.08
C GLU A 17 0.10 3.92 -8.09
N LYS A 18 0.09 4.64 -9.22
CA LYS A 18 0.82 5.90 -9.37
C LYS A 18 0.30 6.97 -8.42
N LEU A 19 -1.00 6.94 -8.14
CA LEU A 19 -1.62 7.84 -7.16
C LEU A 19 -1.22 7.50 -5.73
N ALA A 20 -1.25 6.23 -5.32
CA ALA A 20 -0.85 5.82 -3.96
C ALA A 20 0.63 6.12 -3.69
N SER A 21 1.51 5.58 -4.54
CA SER A 21 2.96 5.76 -4.39
C SER A 21 3.40 7.20 -4.60
N GLY A 22 2.77 7.92 -5.53
CA GLY A 22 3.02 9.34 -5.76
C GLY A 22 2.57 10.20 -4.58
N CYS A 23 1.38 9.95 -4.02
CA CYS A 23 0.87 10.66 -2.86
C CYS A 23 1.81 10.50 -1.65
N LEU A 24 2.20 9.26 -1.33
CA LEU A 24 3.10 8.99 -0.21
C LEU A 24 4.52 9.52 -0.45
N ALA A 25 5.03 9.49 -1.68
CA ALA A 25 6.33 10.10 -2.01
C ALA A 25 6.31 11.63 -1.88
N VAL A 26 5.20 12.28 -2.23
CA VAL A 26 5.02 13.74 -2.02
C VAL A 26 4.99 14.05 -0.53
N ILE A 27 4.26 13.27 0.27
CA ILE A 27 4.21 13.44 1.72
C ILE A 27 5.61 13.33 2.33
N GLU A 28 6.36 12.29 1.98
CA GLU A 28 7.73 12.10 2.44
C GLU A 28 8.64 13.28 2.06
N GLN A 29 8.48 13.80 0.85
CA GLN A 29 9.22 14.97 0.41
C GLN A 29 8.85 16.23 1.20
N LEU A 30 7.57 16.42 1.52
CA LEU A 30 7.12 17.53 2.36
C LEU A 30 7.69 17.41 3.77
N GLU A 31 7.60 16.24 4.40
CA GLU A 31 8.16 15.97 5.73
C GLU A 31 9.68 16.19 5.76
N SER A 32 10.40 15.75 4.72
CA SER A 32 11.86 15.98 4.59
C SER A 32 12.25 17.46 4.54
N ARG A 33 11.31 18.33 4.18
CA ARG A 33 11.47 19.79 4.11
C ARG A 33 10.92 20.51 5.34
N GLY A 34 10.55 19.78 6.38
CA GLY A 34 10.05 20.32 7.64
C GLY A 34 8.54 20.54 7.69
N TYR A 35 7.77 19.98 6.74
CA TYR A 35 6.32 19.94 6.88
C TYR A 35 5.93 18.96 7.98
N GLU A 36 5.27 19.43 9.02
CA GLU A 36 4.72 18.56 10.06
C GLU A 36 3.27 18.22 9.71
N MET A 37 3.03 16.98 9.31
CA MET A 37 1.66 16.50 9.10
C MET A 37 0.86 16.54 10.40
N ASP A 38 -0.40 16.93 10.30
CA ASP A 38 -1.35 16.82 11.39
C ASP A 38 -2.45 15.77 11.11
N ARG A 39 -3.31 15.53 12.09
CA ARG A 39 -4.42 14.57 11.95
C ARG A 39 -5.39 14.92 10.82
N ARG A 40 -5.55 16.20 10.48
CA ARG A 40 -6.44 16.65 9.40
C ARG A 40 -5.82 16.30 8.06
N ASP A 41 -4.52 16.45 7.92
CA ASP A 41 -3.80 16.05 6.70
C ASP A 41 -3.85 14.54 6.51
N VAL A 42 -3.64 13.76 7.56
CA VAL A 42 -3.79 12.30 7.52
C VAL A 42 -5.21 11.91 7.09
N ALA A 43 -6.24 12.59 7.61
CA ALA A 43 -7.62 12.35 7.21
C ALA A 43 -7.86 12.68 5.72
N LYS A 44 -7.22 13.73 5.17
CA LYS A 44 -7.27 14.02 3.72
C LYS A 44 -6.61 12.91 2.91
N VAL A 45 -5.48 12.37 3.38
CA VAL A 45 -4.79 11.25 2.72
C VAL A 45 -5.65 9.99 2.79
N ALA A 46 -6.21 9.65 3.94
CA ALA A 46 -7.13 8.51 4.07
C ALA A 46 -8.34 8.65 3.14
N LYS A 47 -8.95 9.83 3.08
CA LYS A 47 -10.04 10.14 2.16
C LYS A 47 -9.61 9.97 0.70
N PHE A 48 -8.45 10.49 0.31
CA PHE A 48 -7.89 10.31 -1.02
C PHE A 48 -7.74 8.83 -1.38
N PHE A 49 -7.24 8.01 -0.45
CA PHE A 49 -7.10 6.56 -0.67
C PHE A 49 -8.44 5.85 -0.84
N LEU A 50 -9.45 6.21 -0.05
CA LEU A 50 -10.81 5.68 -0.16
C LEU A 50 -11.48 6.07 -1.48
N GLU A 51 -11.43 7.35 -1.86
CA GLU A 51 -12.07 7.86 -3.08
C GLU A 51 -11.50 7.22 -4.36
N HIS A 52 -10.23 6.79 -4.30
CA HIS A 52 -9.57 6.13 -5.43
C HIS A 52 -9.61 4.60 -5.32
N GLY A 53 -10.24 4.00 -4.30
CA GLY A 53 -10.28 2.54 -4.13
C GLY A 53 -8.90 1.92 -3.90
N LEU A 54 -7.98 2.65 -3.25
CA LEU A 54 -6.61 2.21 -2.96
C LEU A 54 -6.54 1.24 -1.76
N LEU A 55 -7.65 1.09 -1.05
CA LEU A 55 -7.83 0.19 0.09
C LEU A 55 -8.77 -0.98 -0.23
N ASP A 56 -9.31 -1.04 -1.45
CA ASP A 56 -10.18 -2.12 -1.90
C ASP A 56 -9.42 -3.45 -1.88
N GLU A 57 -10.10 -4.54 -1.51
CA GLU A 57 -9.47 -5.87 -1.54
C GLU A 57 -9.06 -6.24 -2.98
N PRO A 58 -7.91 -6.92 -3.16
CA PRO A 58 -7.62 -7.52 -4.45
C PRO A 58 -8.77 -8.44 -4.85
N PRO A 59 -9.09 -8.55 -6.14
CA PRO A 59 -10.04 -9.55 -6.59
C PRO A 59 -9.63 -10.93 -6.05
N GLU A 60 -10.62 -11.65 -5.53
CA GLU A 60 -10.48 -13.00 -4.98
C GLU A 60 -9.63 -13.83 -5.94
N GLU A 61 -8.60 -14.51 -5.39
CA GLU A 61 -7.53 -15.20 -6.12
C GLU A 61 -8.05 -15.79 -7.43
N ALA A 62 -7.80 -15.10 -8.55
CA ALA A 62 -8.04 -15.68 -9.86
C ALA A 62 -7.18 -16.94 -9.91
N GLU A 63 -7.84 -18.11 -9.98
CA GLU A 63 -7.25 -19.45 -10.04
C GLU A 63 -5.84 -19.37 -10.60
N THR A 64 -4.81 -19.61 -9.76
CA THR A 64 -3.41 -19.41 -10.12
C THR A 64 -3.14 -20.04 -11.49
N PRO A 65 -3.09 -19.24 -12.57
CA PRO A 65 -2.78 -19.79 -13.87
C PRO A 65 -1.31 -20.22 -13.84
N ASP A 66 -0.96 -21.19 -14.67
CA ASP A 66 0.37 -21.84 -14.82
C ASP A 66 1.58 -20.90 -15.06
N TRP A 67 1.42 -19.58 -14.94
CA TRP A 67 2.46 -18.58 -15.13
C TRP A 67 3.50 -18.49 -14.00
N TYR A 68 3.38 -19.29 -12.93
CA TYR A 68 4.37 -19.33 -11.84
C TYR A 68 5.77 -19.75 -12.32
N ASP A 69 5.87 -20.38 -13.50
CA ASP A 69 7.12 -20.76 -14.15
C ASP A 69 7.82 -19.62 -14.93
N ASP A 70 7.19 -18.45 -15.09
CA ASP A 70 7.90 -17.30 -15.64
C ASP A 70 8.86 -16.72 -14.59
N LYS A 71 10.16 -16.88 -14.84
CA LYS A 71 11.25 -16.32 -14.01
C LYS A 71 11.06 -14.82 -13.73
N ARG A 72 10.41 -14.06 -14.62
CA ARG A 72 10.10 -12.63 -14.41
C ARG A 72 9.07 -12.45 -13.32
N ILE A 73 8.01 -13.25 -13.32
CA ILE A 73 6.94 -13.15 -12.32
C ILE A 73 7.48 -13.58 -10.95
N ALA A 74 8.22 -14.68 -10.88
CA ALA A 74 8.90 -15.09 -9.65
C ALA A 74 9.82 -13.99 -9.10
N THR A 75 10.53 -13.27 -9.97
CA THR A 75 11.39 -12.14 -9.57
C THR A 75 10.60 -10.96 -9.03
N ILE A 76 9.45 -10.62 -9.65
CA ILE A 76 8.59 -9.50 -9.23
C ILE A 76 7.92 -9.83 -7.91
N THR A 77 7.30 -11.00 -7.80
CA THR A 77 6.67 -11.47 -6.56
C THR A 77 7.68 -11.53 -5.42
N LYS A 78 8.91 -12.01 -5.69
CA LYS A 78 10.00 -11.99 -4.70
C LYS A 78 10.36 -10.56 -4.27
N ARG A 79 10.44 -9.62 -5.21
CA ARG A 79 10.75 -8.21 -4.89
C ARG A 79 9.63 -7.55 -4.10
N ILE A 80 8.38 -7.72 -4.50
CA ILE A 80 7.21 -7.20 -3.79
C ILE A 80 7.15 -7.80 -2.38
N LYS A 81 7.36 -9.11 -2.23
CA LYS A 81 7.40 -9.77 -0.92
C LYS A 81 8.55 -9.27 -0.05
N VAL A 82 9.75 -9.08 -0.61
CA VAL A 82 10.92 -8.51 0.11
C VAL A 82 10.65 -7.08 0.55
N ILE A 83 10.04 -6.27 -0.30
CA ILE A 83 9.66 -4.91 0.01
C ILE A 83 8.57 -4.91 1.09
N GLY A 84 7.56 -5.77 0.97
CA GLY A 84 6.45 -5.93 1.93
C GLY A 84 6.88 -6.32 3.33
N LEU A 85 7.67 -7.40 3.44
CA LEU A 85 8.21 -7.86 4.73
C LEU A 85 9.10 -6.79 5.37
N ARG A 86 9.93 -6.11 4.57
CA ARG A 86 10.81 -5.04 5.08
C ARG A 86 10.07 -3.73 5.39
N ALA A 87 8.93 -3.44 4.76
CA ALA A 87 8.10 -2.29 5.11
C ALA A 87 7.58 -2.38 6.54
N GLU A 88 7.17 -3.60 6.91
CA GLU A 88 6.57 -3.92 8.20
C GLU A 88 7.65 -3.98 9.31
N GLU A 89 8.82 -4.53 9.00
CA GLU A 89 9.93 -4.68 9.97
C GLU A 89 10.89 -3.48 10.04
N THR A 90 11.01 -2.69 8.96
CA THR A 90 12.08 -1.70 8.79
C THR A 90 11.66 -0.50 7.94
N ARG A 91 10.86 0.41 8.49
CA ARG A 91 10.61 1.75 7.89
C ARG A 91 11.90 2.51 7.49
N LYS A 92 13.06 2.13 8.04
CA LYS A 92 14.37 2.75 7.76
C LYS A 92 15.02 2.30 6.45
N LEU A 93 14.58 1.20 5.83
CA LEU A 93 15.31 0.63 4.67
C LEU A 93 14.74 1.02 3.31
N TYR A 94 13.47 1.39 3.22
CA TYR A 94 12.84 1.82 1.97
C TYR A 94 11.95 3.04 2.19
N THR A 95 12.26 4.11 1.47
CA THR A 95 11.49 5.36 1.40
C THR A 95 10.26 5.17 0.52
N TYR A 96 9.21 5.97 0.68
CA TYR A 96 8.09 5.96 -0.26
C TYR A 96 8.53 6.32 -1.69
N ALA A 97 9.60 7.12 -1.82
CA ALA A 97 10.28 7.36 -3.08
C ALA A 97 10.87 6.08 -3.72
N ASP A 98 11.38 5.14 -2.92
CA ASP A 98 11.86 3.84 -3.43
C ASP A 98 10.72 2.99 -3.97
N TYR A 99 9.56 3.00 -3.30
CA TYR A 99 8.35 2.35 -3.81
C TYR A 99 7.88 2.98 -5.12
N PHE A 100 7.84 4.31 -5.19
CA PHE A 100 7.47 5.03 -6.40
C PHE A 100 8.46 4.76 -7.55
N LYS A 101 9.75 4.73 -7.26
CA LYS A 101 10.78 4.35 -8.24
C LYS A 101 10.59 2.92 -8.70
N PHE A 102 10.34 1.98 -7.79
CA PHE A 102 10.07 0.58 -8.10
C PHE A 102 8.85 0.44 -9.03
N ALA A 103 7.73 1.05 -8.64
CA ALA A 103 6.49 1.15 -9.43
C ALA A 103 6.74 1.73 -10.83
N ARG A 104 7.69 2.64 -10.99
CA ARG A 104 8.03 3.21 -12.31
C ARG A 104 9.01 2.37 -13.14
N THR A 105 9.85 1.58 -12.50
CA THR A 105 10.91 0.80 -13.18
C THR A 105 10.46 -0.55 -13.72
N LEU A 106 9.28 -1.01 -13.30
CA LEU A 106 8.70 -2.25 -13.80
C LEU A 106 8.02 -2.01 -15.14
N ASP A 107 8.34 -2.86 -16.12
CA ASP A 107 7.64 -2.93 -17.39
C ASP A 107 6.26 -3.58 -17.21
N TRP A 108 5.38 -2.95 -16.40
CA TRP A 108 4.09 -3.50 -16.01
C TRP A 108 3.18 -3.83 -17.19
N TRP A 109 3.36 -3.16 -18.34
CA TRP A 109 2.63 -3.46 -19.57
C TRP A 109 2.98 -4.83 -20.16
N ARG A 110 4.11 -5.44 -19.75
CA ARG A 110 4.52 -6.80 -20.16
C ARG A 110 3.91 -7.90 -19.30
N LEU A 111 3.30 -7.56 -18.16
CA LEU A 111 2.66 -8.53 -17.29
C LEU A 111 1.20 -8.76 -17.70
N PRO A 112 0.69 -9.99 -17.55
CA PRO A 112 -0.74 -10.25 -17.58
C PRO A 112 -1.50 -9.33 -16.62
N VAL A 113 -2.68 -8.90 -17.04
CA VAL A 113 -3.52 -7.94 -16.31
C VAL A 113 -3.78 -8.39 -14.87
N ALA A 114 -4.18 -9.64 -14.66
CA ALA A 114 -4.47 -10.18 -13.33
C ALA A 114 -3.27 -10.10 -12.37
N ILE A 115 -2.08 -10.49 -12.84
CA ILE A 115 -0.85 -10.45 -12.04
C ILE A 115 -0.52 -9.03 -11.64
N ARG A 116 -0.63 -8.12 -12.61
CA ARG A 116 -0.38 -6.71 -12.41
C ARG A 116 -1.34 -6.15 -11.35
N GLU A 117 -2.62 -6.47 -11.42
CA GLU A 117 -3.64 -6.06 -10.43
C GLU A 117 -3.34 -6.61 -9.02
N THR A 118 -3.03 -7.91 -8.90
CA THR A 118 -2.67 -8.51 -7.60
C THR A 118 -1.41 -7.90 -7.02
N CYS A 119 -0.37 -7.70 -7.84
CA CYS A 119 0.88 -7.06 -7.43
C CYS A 119 0.64 -5.61 -6.98
N TYR A 120 -0.24 -4.88 -7.65
CA TYR A 120 -0.60 -3.51 -7.30
C TYR A 120 -1.38 -3.42 -6.00
N ALA A 121 -2.44 -4.20 -5.86
CA ALA A 121 -3.21 -4.24 -4.63
C ALA A 121 -2.30 -4.58 -3.44
N HIS A 122 -1.38 -5.53 -3.62
CA HIS A 122 -0.39 -5.86 -2.59
C HIS A 122 0.54 -4.69 -2.26
N LEU A 123 1.14 -4.05 -3.27
CA LEU A 123 2.05 -2.92 -3.06
C LEU A 123 1.34 -1.74 -2.39
N CYS A 124 0.16 -1.36 -2.87
CA CYS A 124 -0.68 -0.31 -2.29
C CYS A 124 -1.02 -0.63 -0.84
N ARG A 125 -1.47 -1.86 -0.55
CA ARG A 125 -1.78 -2.32 0.80
C ARG A 125 -0.57 -2.27 1.72
N THR A 126 0.60 -2.73 1.26
CA THR A 126 1.84 -2.66 2.03
C THR A 126 2.18 -1.23 2.41
N MET A 127 2.19 -0.32 1.42
CA MET A 127 2.58 1.08 1.65
C MET A 127 1.59 1.82 2.56
N SER A 128 0.28 1.65 2.28
CA SER A 128 -0.79 2.33 3.01
C SER A 128 -0.90 1.81 4.44
N ARG A 129 -0.78 0.49 4.65
CA ARG A 129 -0.79 -0.11 5.99
C ARG A 129 0.34 0.45 6.85
N GLY A 130 1.56 0.55 6.30
CA GLY A 130 2.69 1.17 6.99
C GLY A 130 2.38 2.60 7.40
N PHE A 131 1.85 3.42 6.48
CA PHE A 131 1.50 4.83 6.74
C PHE A 131 0.40 4.98 7.80
N PHE A 132 -0.76 4.36 7.58
CA PHE A 132 -1.93 4.51 8.45
C PHE A 132 -1.72 3.89 9.83
N ARG A 133 -0.93 2.81 9.93
CA ARG A 133 -0.54 2.23 11.22
C ARG A 133 0.25 3.22 12.08
N SER A 134 1.19 4.01 11.52
CA SER A 134 1.91 5.05 12.30
C SER A 134 0.93 5.98 12.98
N TRP A 135 0.02 6.49 12.16
CA TRP A 135 -0.89 7.53 12.55
C TRP A 135 -1.98 7.01 13.47
N ALA A 136 -2.38 5.74 13.31
CA ALA A 136 -3.24 5.05 14.25
C ALA A 136 -2.58 4.89 15.62
N VAL A 137 -1.33 4.43 15.69
CA VAL A 137 -0.58 4.29 16.95
C VAL A 137 -0.39 5.64 17.63
N GLU A 138 0.05 6.67 16.90
CA GLU A 138 0.22 8.01 17.44
C GLU A 138 -1.12 8.61 17.88
N GLY A 139 -2.16 8.44 17.06
CA GLY A 139 -3.53 8.86 17.33
C GLY A 139 -4.05 8.26 18.63
N PHE A 140 -3.90 6.94 18.78
CA PHE A 140 -4.33 6.17 19.94
C PHE A 140 -3.52 6.50 21.20
N THR A 141 -2.21 6.66 21.08
CA THR A 141 -1.34 7.05 22.20
C THR A 141 -1.73 8.43 22.73
N LYS A 142 -1.99 9.39 21.84
CA LYS A 142 -2.51 10.72 22.22
C LYS A 142 -3.92 10.62 22.83
N LEU A 143 -4.80 9.77 22.30
CA LEU A 143 -6.16 9.57 22.82
C LEU A 143 -6.16 9.01 24.24
N THR A 144 -5.25 8.08 24.55
CA THR A 144 -5.09 7.49 25.88
C THR A 144 -4.29 8.39 26.83
N ASN A 145 -3.91 9.60 26.40
CA ASN A 145 -3.05 10.51 27.15
C ASN A 145 -1.74 9.82 27.61
N TYR A 146 -1.14 9.00 26.73
CA TYR A 146 0.12 8.29 27.01
C TYR A 146 0.06 7.35 28.24
N ARG A 147 -1.13 6.92 28.65
CA ARG A 147 -1.31 6.06 29.84
C ARG A 147 -0.96 4.60 29.59
N LEU A 148 -0.97 4.17 28.32
CA LEU A 148 -0.58 2.83 27.93
C LEU A 148 0.87 2.82 27.43
N PRO A 149 1.65 1.77 27.75
CA PRO A 149 2.92 1.54 27.09
C PRO A 149 2.76 1.50 25.57
N LEU A 150 3.75 2.03 24.85
CA LEU A 150 3.72 2.08 23.37
C LEU A 150 3.54 0.67 22.75
N GLU A 151 4.08 -0.36 23.40
CA GLU A 151 3.90 -1.76 22.99
C GLU A 151 2.42 -2.17 23.00
N CYS A 152 1.68 -1.85 24.06
CA CYS A 152 0.23 -2.10 24.13
C CYS A 152 -0.53 -1.33 23.05
N CYS A 153 -0.15 -0.07 22.78
CA CYS A 153 -0.75 0.72 21.70
C CYS A 153 -0.51 0.07 20.32
N ASN A 154 0.70 -0.47 20.08
CA ASN A 154 1.00 -1.19 18.84
C ASN A 154 0.13 -2.45 18.71
N THR A 155 0.05 -3.27 19.75
CA THR A 155 -0.73 -4.52 19.73
C THR A 155 -2.20 -4.26 19.43
N ILE A 156 -2.83 -3.31 20.13
CA ILE A 156 -4.25 -2.98 19.93
C ILE A 156 -4.50 -2.48 18.50
N VAL A 157 -3.61 -1.61 17.99
CA VAL A 157 -3.71 -1.12 16.62
C VAL A 157 -3.53 -2.27 15.63
N ASP A 158 -2.54 -3.13 15.82
CA ASP A 158 -2.30 -4.28 14.94
C ASP A 158 -3.49 -5.24 14.87
N GLU A 159 -4.09 -5.54 16.02
CA GLU A 159 -5.32 -6.34 16.10
C GLU A 159 -6.44 -5.70 15.27
N SER A 160 -6.63 -4.37 15.37
CA SER A 160 -7.64 -3.65 14.59
C SER A 160 -7.42 -3.66 13.07
N PHE A 161 -6.19 -3.88 12.59
CA PHE A 161 -5.88 -4.03 11.16
C PHE A 161 -5.98 -5.48 10.65
N THR A 162 -6.19 -6.46 11.54
CA THR A 162 -6.28 -7.90 11.21
C THR A 162 -7.70 -8.45 11.22
N HIS A 163 -8.62 -7.82 11.96
CA HIS A 163 -10.03 -8.17 11.93
C HIS A 163 -10.68 -7.67 10.63
N LYS A 164 -11.11 -8.63 9.79
CA LYS A 164 -11.84 -8.46 8.52
C LYS A 164 -13.26 -7.91 8.75
N GLU A 165 -13.39 -6.69 9.25
CA GLU A 165 -14.68 -6.01 9.27
C GLU A 165 -14.56 -4.62 8.66
N PHE A 166 -14.45 -4.57 7.34
CA PHE A 166 -15.09 -3.59 6.45
C PHE A 166 -15.21 -4.19 5.04
#